data_AF-A0A1G7YTP0-F1
#
_entry.id   AF-A0A1G7YTP0-F1
#
_cell.length_a   1.000
_cell.length_b   1.000
_cell.length_c   1.000
_cell.angle_alpha   90.00
_cell.angle_beta   90.00
_cell.angle_gamma   90.00
#
_symmetry.space_group_name_H-M   'P 1'
#
loop_
_entity.id
_entity.type
_entity.pdbx_description
1 polymer ?
#
loop_
_entity_poly.entity_id
_entity_poly.type
_entity_poly.pdbx_seq_one_letter_code
_entity_poly.pdbx_strand_id
1 'polypeptide(L)'
;MPSSIRNSLVWIFDAFERDPTYIGKRMFGSDAAYIDGLLCLIAADRDPPWNGLLVCTSQDRHAALVDEIPALRPHPVLGKWLYVPQDDPAFETVAEELTALVLARDPRVGVEPKPRKGRSKSTLPKT
;
A
#
# COMPACT_ATOMS: atom_id res chain seq x y z
N MET A 1 8.01 -26.16 -9.15
CA MET A 1 8.21 -24.80 -8.61
C MET A 1 6.92 -24.05 -8.83
N PRO A 2 6.16 -23.60 -7.81
CA PRO A 2 5.11 -22.65 -8.12
C PRO A 2 5.82 -21.38 -8.59
N SER A 3 5.68 -21.07 -9.88
CA SER A 3 6.01 -19.77 -10.43
C SER A 3 5.38 -18.74 -9.51
N SER A 4 6.19 -17.94 -8.83
CA SER A 4 5.65 -16.86 -7.98
C SER A 4 4.87 -15.96 -8.92
N ILE A 5 3.54 -16.06 -8.91
CA ILE A 5 2.66 -15.23 -9.72
C ILE A 5 3.03 -13.79 -9.40
N ARG A 6 3.51 -13.07 -10.42
CA ARG A 6 3.84 -11.66 -10.29
C ARG A 6 2.51 -10.92 -10.16
N ASN A 7 2.41 -10.08 -9.14
CA ASN A 7 1.23 -9.24 -8.92
C ASN A 7 0.95 -8.42 -10.19
N SER A 8 -0.24 -8.58 -10.78
CA SER A 8 -0.57 -7.92 -12.04
C SER A 8 -0.71 -6.40 -11.90
N LEU A 9 -0.87 -5.88 -10.68
CA LEU A 9 -1.04 -4.45 -10.39
C LEU A 9 0.27 -3.72 -10.10
N VAL A 10 1.42 -4.38 -10.20
CA VAL A 10 2.72 -3.75 -9.88
C VAL A 10 3.09 -2.60 -10.83
N TRP A 11 2.50 -2.55 -12.03
CA TRP A 11 2.67 -1.46 -13.00
C TRP A 11 2.35 -0.08 -12.43
N ILE A 12 1.48 0.00 -11.41
CA ILE A 12 1.13 1.26 -10.74
C ILE A 12 2.39 1.93 -10.16
N PHE A 13 3.37 1.12 -9.73
CA PHE A 13 4.59 1.64 -9.11
C PHE A 13 5.65 2.05 -10.12
N ASP A 14 5.43 1.85 -11.42
CA ASP A 14 6.28 2.39 -12.48
C ASP A 14 6.35 3.93 -12.39
N ALA A 15 5.27 4.56 -11.88
CA ALA A 15 5.22 6.00 -11.57
C ALA A 15 6.32 6.47 -10.60
N PHE A 16 6.83 5.58 -9.73
CA PHE A 16 7.80 5.92 -8.69
C PHE A 16 9.25 5.60 -9.08
N GLU A 17 9.51 4.91 -10.20
CA GLU A 17 10.85 4.41 -10.54
C GLU A 17 11.92 5.51 -10.66
N ARG A 18 11.51 6.75 -10.93
CA ARG A 18 12.41 7.90 -11.05
C ARG A 18 12.65 8.63 -9.73
N ASP A 19 11.88 8.33 -8.69
CA ASP A 19 12.06 8.92 -7.38
C ASP A 19 13.22 8.22 -6.65
N PRO A 20 14.29 8.92 -6.26
CA PRO A 20 15.47 8.30 -5.66
C PRO A 20 15.21 7.70 -4.26
N THR A 21 14.08 8.03 -3.65
CA THR A 21 13.68 7.54 -2.32
C THR A 21 12.71 6.36 -2.40
N TYR A 22 12.29 6.01 -3.62
CA TYR A 22 11.37 4.90 -3.84
C TYR A 22 11.99 3.56 -3.46
N ILE A 23 11.27 2.79 -2.65
CA ILE A 23 11.61 1.41 -2.32
C ILE A 23 10.37 0.54 -2.47
N GLY A 24 10.42 -0.41 -3.40
CA GLY A 24 9.44 -1.50 -3.52
C GLY A 24 9.75 -2.65 -2.54
N LYS A 25 8.74 -3.17 -1.84
CA LYS A 25 8.86 -4.35 -0.97
C LYS A 25 7.70 -5.33 -1.15
N ARG A 26 8.04 -6.62 -1.16
CA ARG A 26 7.04 -7.70 -1.04
C ARG A 26 6.53 -7.77 0.40
N MET A 27 5.23 -7.64 0.62
CA MET A 27 4.62 -7.71 1.94
C MET A 27 3.27 -8.40 1.86
N PHE A 28 3.01 -9.35 2.76
CA PHE A 28 1.71 -10.05 2.87
C PHE A 28 1.21 -10.69 1.56
N GLY A 29 2.12 -11.08 0.65
CA GLY A 29 1.80 -11.59 -0.68
C GLY A 29 1.27 -10.53 -1.66
N SER A 30 1.61 -9.27 -1.41
CA SER A 30 1.31 -8.07 -2.21
C SER A 30 2.60 -7.27 -2.46
N ASP A 31 2.53 -6.17 -3.22
CA ASP A 31 3.64 -5.21 -3.42
C ASP A 31 3.35 -3.93 -2.65
N ALA A 32 4.34 -3.43 -1.91
CA ALA A 32 4.26 -2.18 -1.17
C ALA A 32 5.25 -1.16 -1.73
N ALA A 33 4.80 0.08 -1.89
CA ALA A 33 5.63 1.22 -2.26
C ALA A 33 5.94 2.08 -1.04
N TYR A 34 7.21 2.39 -0.87
CA TYR A 34 7.71 3.33 0.13
C TYR A 34 8.33 4.53 -0.55
N ILE A 35 8.10 5.72 0.00
CA ILE A 35 8.69 6.99 -0.43
C ILE A 35 9.17 7.73 0.82
N ASP A 36 10.39 8.27 0.79
CA ASP A 36 11.06 8.86 1.97
C ASP A 36 11.02 7.95 3.23
N GLY A 37 10.99 6.64 3.03
CA GLY A 37 10.89 5.65 4.11
C GLY A 37 9.48 5.47 4.70
N LEU A 38 8.48 6.21 4.26
CA LEU A 38 7.07 6.04 4.63
C LEU A 38 6.42 4.96 3.76
N LEU A 39 5.58 4.11 4.36
CA LEU A 39 4.75 3.16 3.61
C LEU A 39 3.55 3.92 3.02
N CYS A 40 3.48 4.03 1.70
CA CYS A 40 2.50 4.88 1.01
C CYS A 40 1.35 4.08 0.38
N LEU A 41 1.68 3.14 -0.53
CA LEU A 41 0.69 2.37 -1.28
C LEU A 41 0.98 0.87 -1.20
N ILE A 42 -0.07 0.05 -1.32
CA ILE A 42 0.06 -1.40 -1.51
C ILE A 42 -0.82 -1.83 -2.68
N ALA A 43 -0.19 -2.37 -3.72
CA ALA A 43 -0.88 -3.04 -4.82
C ALA A 43 -1.11 -4.51 -4.43
N ALA A 44 -2.35 -4.97 -4.48
CA ALA A 44 -2.74 -6.33 -4.11
C ALA A 44 -3.61 -6.95 -5.19
N ASP A 45 -3.18 -8.08 -5.74
CA ASP A 45 -3.88 -8.82 -6.79
C ASP A 45 -4.18 -10.24 -6.26
N ARG A 46 -5.12 -10.30 -5.32
CA ARG A 46 -5.61 -11.52 -4.68
C ARG A 46 -7.13 -11.48 -4.58
N ASP A 47 -7.73 -12.52 -4.02
CA ASP A 47 -9.18 -12.54 -3.80
C ASP A 47 -9.66 -11.35 -2.96
N PRO A 48 -10.84 -10.79 -3.25
CA PRO A 48 -11.45 -9.74 -2.45
C PRO A 48 -11.48 -10.11 -0.96
N PRO A 49 -11.21 -9.15 -0.05
CA PRO A 49 -11.04 -7.72 -0.30
C PRO A 49 -9.60 -7.29 -0.63
N TRP A 50 -8.69 -8.23 -0.85
CA TRP A 50 -7.28 -7.96 -1.14
C TRP A 50 -7.01 -7.85 -2.65
N ASN A 51 -7.95 -7.23 -3.36
CA ASN A 51 -7.86 -6.93 -4.78
C ASN A 51 -7.97 -5.42 -5.02
N GLY A 52 -6.91 -4.78 -5.49
CA GLY A 52 -6.84 -3.37 -5.80
C GLY A 52 -5.68 -2.64 -5.12
N LEU A 53 -5.89 -1.36 -4.84
CA LEU A 53 -4.85 -0.45 -4.36
C LEU A 53 -5.22 0.08 -2.99
N LEU A 54 -4.37 -0.18 -2.00
CA LEU A 54 -4.54 0.32 -0.63
C LEU A 54 -3.73 1.60 -0.45
N VAL A 55 -4.33 2.56 0.25
CA VAL A 55 -3.72 3.83 0.65
C VAL A 55 -3.37 3.77 2.13
N CYS A 56 -2.07 3.79 2.42
CA CYS A 56 -1.59 3.76 3.79
C CYS A 56 -1.66 5.17 4.37
N THR A 57 -2.66 5.40 5.21
CA THR A 57 -2.95 6.70 5.83
C THR A 57 -3.41 6.51 7.28
N SER A 58 -3.59 7.58 8.04
CA SER A 58 -4.22 7.57 9.36
C SER A 58 -5.72 7.91 9.27
N GLN A 59 -6.52 7.42 10.22
CA GLN A 59 -7.98 7.50 10.17
C GLN A 59 -8.52 8.94 10.19
N ASP A 60 -7.82 9.86 10.87
CA ASP A 60 -8.16 11.28 10.92
C ASP A 60 -8.10 11.97 9.53
N ARG A 61 -7.42 11.36 8.56
CA ARG A 61 -7.28 11.87 7.19
C ARG A 61 -8.23 11.22 6.20
N HIS A 62 -9.01 10.22 6.63
CA HIS A 62 -9.90 9.46 5.74
C HIS A 62 -10.93 10.36 5.09
N ALA A 63 -11.62 11.20 5.88
CA ALA A 63 -12.67 12.09 5.35
C ALA A 63 -12.12 12.99 4.23
N ALA A 64 -10.99 13.66 4.46
CA ALA A 64 -10.39 14.54 3.46
C ALA A 64 -9.93 13.81 2.18
N LEU A 65 -9.48 12.55 2.28
CA LEU A 65 -9.12 11.76 1.10
C LEU A 65 -10.36 11.24 0.35
N VAL A 66 -11.43 10.87 1.05
CA VAL A 66 -12.68 10.42 0.43
C VAL A 66 -13.44 11.58 -0.21
N ASP A 67 -13.39 12.77 0.39
CA ASP A 67 -14.00 13.98 -0.20
C ASP A 67 -13.34 14.36 -1.53
N GLU A 68 -12.02 14.13 -1.66
CA GLU A 68 -11.27 14.38 -2.90
C GLU A 68 -11.38 13.22 -3.89
N ILE A 69 -11.35 11.98 -3.40
CA ILE A 69 -11.37 10.75 -4.21
C ILE A 69 -12.53 9.86 -3.73
N PRO A 70 -13.78 10.09 -4.19
CA PRO A 70 -14.98 9.42 -3.66
C PRO A 70 -15.05 7.90 -3.84
N ALA A 71 -14.24 7.35 -4.75
CA ALA A 71 -14.12 5.89 -4.96
C ALA A 71 -13.31 5.20 -3.84
N LEU A 72 -12.58 5.96 -3.01
CA LEU A 72 -11.92 5.40 -1.84
C LEU A 72 -12.93 5.00 -0.77
N ARG A 73 -12.67 3.86 -0.14
CA ARG A 73 -13.45 3.38 1.00
C ARG A 73 -12.54 2.76 2.06
N PRO A 74 -12.95 2.73 3.33
CA PRO A 74 -12.22 1.99 4.36
C PRO A 74 -12.04 0.53 3.95
N HIS A 75 -10.83 0.00 4.09
CA HIS A 75 -10.58 -1.40 3.80
C HIS A 75 -11.32 -2.28 4.85
N PRO A 76 -12.13 -3.27 4.44
CA PRO A 76 -13.03 -3.98 5.35
C PRO A 76 -12.32 -4.79 6.43
N VAL A 77 -11.10 -5.27 6.16
CA VAL A 77 -10.24 -5.97 7.15
C VAL A 77 -9.25 -5.01 7.85
N LEU A 78 -8.61 -4.11 7.10
CA LEU A 78 -7.67 -3.11 7.61
C LEU A 78 -8.32 -1.73 7.72
N GLY A 79 -9.37 -1.59 8.53
CA GLY A 79 -10.15 -0.33 8.63
C GLY A 79 -9.38 0.92 9.07
N LYS A 80 -8.06 0.82 9.29
CA LYS A 80 -7.13 1.94 9.45
C LYS A 80 -6.71 2.57 8.12
N TRP A 81 -6.84 1.86 7.00
CA TRP A 81 -6.41 2.27 5.67
C TRP A 81 -7.63 2.37 4.73
N LEU A 82 -7.48 3.19 3.69
CA LEU A 82 -8.43 3.25 2.60
C LEU A 82 -7.99 2.30 1.48
N TYR A 83 -8.90 1.98 0.57
CA TYR A 83 -8.59 1.26 -0.65
C TYR A 83 -9.61 1.54 -1.75
N VAL A 84 -9.18 1.28 -2.99
CA VAL A 84 -10.05 1.15 -4.17
C VAL A 84 -9.94 -0.29 -4.70
N PRO A 85 -11.06 -0.99 -4.91
CA PRO A 85 -11.07 -2.31 -5.55
C PRO A 85 -10.60 -2.25 -7.01
N GLN A 86 -9.95 -3.32 -7.51
CA GLN A 86 -9.56 -3.39 -8.91
C GLN A 86 -10.77 -3.38 -9.88
N ASP A 87 -11.91 -3.93 -9.46
CA ASP A 87 -13.15 -3.97 -10.26
C ASP A 87 -13.96 -2.67 -10.22
N ASP A 88 -13.49 -1.66 -9.49
CA ASP A 88 -14.11 -0.35 -9.48
C ASP A 88 -13.89 0.35 -10.83
N PRO A 89 -14.93 0.91 -11.48
CA PRO A 89 -14.79 1.61 -12.75
C PRO A 89 -13.80 2.78 -12.73
N ALA A 90 -13.55 3.38 -11.56
CA ALA A 90 -12.61 4.48 -11.39
C ALA A 90 -11.18 4.01 -11.04
N PHE A 91 -10.92 2.70 -10.97
CA PHE A 91 -9.67 2.15 -10.42
C PHE A 91 -8.40 2.76 -11.02
N GLU A 92 -8.29 2.82 -12.35
CA GLU A 92 -7.09 3.34 -13.02
C GLU A 92 -6.90 4.84 -12.75
N THR A 93 -7.98 5.63 -12.84
CA THR A 93 -7.96 7.06 -12.50
C THR A 93 -7.53 7.30 -11.06
N VAL A 94 -8.07 6.52 -10.12
CA VAL A 94 -7.69 6.61 -8.70
C VAL A 94 -6.23 6.19 -8.49
N ALA A 95 -5.72 5.20 -9.22
CA ALA A 95 -4.31 4.82 -9.15
C ALA A 95 -3.39 5.95 -9.62
N GLU A 96 -3.75 6.65 -10.70
CA GLU A 96 -3.02 7.83 -11.18
C GLU A 96 -3.06 8.98 -10.15
N GLU A 97 -4.23 9.31 -9.60
CA GLU A 97 -4.37 10.34 -8.57
C GLU A 97 -3.56 10.03 -7.31
N LEU A 98 -3.62 8.79 -6.81
CA LEU A 98 -2.89 8.39 -5.61
C LEU A 98 -1.37 8.40 -5.82
N THR A 99 -0.90 7.95 -6.99
CA THR A 99 0.54 8.02 -7.29
C THR A 99 1.01 9.48 -7.40
N ALA A 100 0.20 10.37 -7.97
CA ALA A 100 0.48 11.80 -8.01
C ALA A 100 0.54 12.43 -6.61
N LEU A 101 -0.42 12.12 -5.72
CA LEU A 101 -0.40 12.58 -4.32
C LEU A 101 0.87 12.13 -3.58
N VAL A 102 1.27 10.88 -3.77
CA VAL A 102 2.50 10.33 -3.17
C VAL A 102 3.75 11.04 -3.70
N LEU A 103 3.85 11.25 -5.02
CA LEU A 103 4.97 11.99 -5.61
C LEU A 103 5.03 13.44 -5.13
N ALA A 104 3.87 14.08 -4.94
CA ALA A 104 3.75 15.43 -4.38
C ALA A 104 4.02 15.51 -2.86
N ARG A 105 4.34 14.39 -2.21
CA ARG A 105 4.53 14.29 -0.76
C ARG A 105 3.32 14.80 0.02
N ASP A 106 2.11 14.50 -0.48
CA ASP A 106 0.88 14.89 0.20
C ASP A 106 0.92 14.37 1.65
N PRO A 107 0.77 15.26 2.65
CA PRO A 107 0.97 14.88 4.04
C PRO A 107 -0.06 13.86 4.51
N ARG A 108 -1.16 13.63 3.78
CA ARG A 108 -2.20 12.67 4.13
C ARG A 108 -1.80 11.23 3.84
N VAL A 109 -0.86 10.97 2.94
CA VAL A 109 -0.43 9.62 2.53
C VAL A 109 0.93 9.29 3.13
N GLY A 110 1.10 8.05 3.59
CA GLY A 110 2.32 7.59 4.23
C GLY A 110 2.11 7.28 5.71
N VAL A 111 2.56 6.11 6.13
CA VAL A 111 2.65 5.73 7.56
C VAL A 111 4.06 5.28 7.87
N GLU A 112 4.57 5.69 9.03
CA GLU A 112 5.88 5.22 9.49
C GLU A 112 5.85 3.71 9.71
N PRO A 113 6.76 2.94 9.10
CA PRO A 113 6.87 1.52 9.38
C PRO A 113 7.30 1.34 10.83
N LYS A 114 6.45 0.70 11.65
CA LYS A 114 6.83 0.35 13.03
C LYS A 114 8.11 -0.50 13.01
N PRO A 115 9.18 -0.11 13.72
CA PRO A 115 10.36 -0.95 13.81
C PRO A 115 9.98 -2.30 14.40
N ARG A 116 10.22 -3.37 13.65
CA ARG A 116 10.07 -4.73 14.16
C ARG A 116 11.03 -4.86 15.34
N LYS A 117 10.52 -4.93 16.58
CA LYS A 117 11.31 -5.38 17.73
C LYS A 117 11.98 -6.68 17.30
N GLY A 118 13.30 -6.67 17.21
CA GLY A 118 14.07 -7.82 16.75
C GLY A 118 13.61 -9.05 17.51
N ARG A 119 13.33 -10.14 16.80
CA ARG A 119 13.02 -11.43 17.41
C ARG A 119 14.23 -11.76 18.28
N SER A 120 14.12 -11.57 19.60
CA SER A 120 15.15 -12.02 20.53
C SER A 120 15.39 -13.48 20.19
N LYS A 121 16.65 -13.86 19.94
CA LYS A 121 17.00 -15.26 19.69
C LYS A 121 16.47 -16.04 20.90
N SER A 122 15.41 -16.81 20.71
CA SER A 122 14.95 -17.75 21.72
C SER A 122 16.10 -18.72 21.93
N THR A 123 16.82 -18.56 23.04
CA THR A 123 17.72 -19.57 23.56
C THR A 123 16.83 -20.75 23.95
N LEU A 124 16.63 -21.67 23.01
CA LEU A 124 16.05 -22.98 23.34
C LEU A 124 17.02 -23.66 24.31
N PRO A 125 16.56 -24.10 25.50
CA PRO A 125 17.37 -24.97 26.33
C PRO A 125 17.59 -26.29 25.59
N LYS A 126 18.86 -26.67 25.43
CA LYS A 126 19.22 -28.02 24.99
C LYS A 126 18.72 -29.00 26.06
N THR A 127 17.86 -29.92 25.66
CA THR A 127 17.57 -31.15 26.42
C THR A 127 18.16 -32.31 25.65
#